data_AF-A0A928FRW8-F1
#
_entry.id   AF-A0A928FRW8-F1
#
_cell.length_a   1.000
_cell.length_b   1.000
_cell.length_c   1.000
_cell.angle_alpha   90.00
_cell.angle_beta   90.00
_cell.angle_gamma   90.00
#
_symmetry.space_group_name_H-M   'P 1'
#
loop_
_entity.id
_entity.type
_entity.pdbx_description
1 polymer ?
#
loop_
_entity_poly.entity_id
_entity_poly.type
_entity_poly.pdbx_seq_one_letter_code
_entity_poly.pdbx_strand_id
1 'polypeptide(L)'
;MFSKRKDIIIILAFVMIVAIFILNTDFKSVDEYYLEHAQDVENADATVFISVKCETILENIEDLDSSLLPLVPKDGVILSREEYVLREGDSVFDILVRAAKTNKIQMEYSGSPSSSAYVEGIAHFYEFSCGELSGWTYLVNGKSPSLSSSAYKLSDGDVIEWIYTCEVSRDILQGGAANE
;
A
#
# COMPACT_ATOMS: atom_id res chain seq x y z
N MET A 1 29.29 23.93 -48.11
CA MET A 1 29.54 24.47 -46.74
C MET A 1 28.25 24.89 -45.99
N PHE A 2 27.10 25.02 -46.66
CA PHE A 2 25.83 25.50 -46.06
C PHE A 2 25.01 24.43 -45.31
N SER A 3 25.18 23.13 -45.60
CA SER A 3 24.44 22.03 -44.93
C SER A 3 24.83 21.88 -43.45
N LYS A 4 26.14 21.77 -43.18
CA LYS A 4 26.65 21.54 -41.82
C LYS A 4 26.19 22.59 -40.79
N ARG A 5 25.98 23.84 -41.21
CA ARG A 5 25.47 24.90 -40.32
C ARG A 5 24.00 24.71 -39.94
N LYS A 6 23.17 24.24 -40.87
CA LYS A 6 21.75 23.93 -40.61
C LYS A 6 21.62 22.70 -39.71
N ASP A 7 22.45 21.69 -39.96
CA ASP A 7 22.50 20.46 -39.15
C ASP A 7 22.89 20.77 -37.69
N ILE A 8 23.89 21.65 -37.48
CA ILE A 8 24.28 22.12 -36.14
C ILE A 8 23.15 22.88 -35.43
N ILE A 9 22.42 23.74 -36.15
CA ILE A 9 21.31 24.52 -35.56
C ILE A 9 20.17 23.59 -35.13
N ILE A 10 19.86 22.56 -35.92
CA ILE A 10 18.80 21.59 -35.58
C ILE A 10 19.20 20.77 -34.35
N ILE A 11 20.46 20.33 -34.25
CA ILE A 11 20.96 19.61 -33.08
C ILE A 11 20.88 20.49 -31.83
N LEU A 12 21.30 21.75 -31.91
CA LEU A 12 21.21 22.68 -30.77
C LEU A 12 19.76 22.94 -30.36
N ALA A 13 18.83 23.06 -31.31
CA ALA A 13 17.41 23.21 -31.00
C ALA A 13 16.84 21.97 -30.32
N PHE A 14 17.21 20.76 -30.77
CA PHE A 14 16.79 19.52 -30.15
C PHE A 14 17.35 19.36 -28.73
N VAL A 15 18.63 19.68 -28.51
CA VAL A 15 19.25 19.68 -27.18
C VAL A 15 18.56 20.68 -26.26
N MET A 16 18.19 21.87 -26.77
CA MET A 16 17.45 22.85 -25.99
C MET A 16 16.04 22.37 -25.64
N ILE A 17 15.33 21.71 -26.56
CA ILE A 17 14.00 21.12 -26.31
C ILE A 17 14.09 20.01 -25.27
N VAL A 18 15.09 19.13 -25.36
CA VAL A 18 15.34 18.08 -24.37
C VAL A 18 15.69 18.69 -23.01
N ALA A 19 16.52 19.73 -22.96
CA ALA A 19 16.83 20.45 -21.73
C ALA A 19 15.59 21.12 -21.12
N ILE A 20 14.74 21.75 -21.94
CA ILE A 20 13.45 22.32 -21.50
C ILE A 20 12.53 21.22 -20.97
N PHE A 21 12.51 20.05 -21.61
CA PHE A 21 11.72 18.91 -21.16
C PHE A 21 12.22 18.38 -19.80
N ILE A 22 13.53 18.25 -19.63
CA ILE A 22 14.16 17.82 -18.37
C ILE A 22 13.93 18.85 -17.25
N LEU A 23 13.96 20.16 -17.56
CA LEU A 23 13.75 21.24 -16.59
C LEU A 23 12.28 21.42 -16.18
N ASN A 24 11.33 20.94 -16.99
CA ASN A 24 9.89 20.98 -16.69
C ASN A 24 9.35 19.67 -16.09
N THR A 25 10.18 18.64 -15.95
CA THR A 25 9.80 17.42 -15.22
C THR A 25 10.27 17.53 -13.78
N ASP A 26 9.34 17.68 -12.84
CA ASP A 26 9.61 17.52 -11.39
C ASP A 26 9.90 16.05 -11.10
N PHE A 27 11.11 15.60 -11.45
CA PHE A 27 11.57 14.25 -11.12
C PHE A 27 12.12 14.26 -9.70
N LYS A 28 11.22 14.20 -8.72
CA LYS A 28 11.62 14.02 -7.31
C LYS A 28 12.34 12.67 -7.20
N SER A 29 13.54 12.68 -6.66
CA SER A 29 14.22 11.44 -6.32
C SER A 29 13.39 10.67 -5.29
N VAL A 30 13.57 9.35 -5.22
CA VAL A 30 12.87 8.49 -4.26
C VAL A 30 13.04 9.01 -2.83
N ASP A 31 14.25 9.45 -2.48
CA ASP A 31 14.59 9.97 -1.15
C ASP A 31 13.93 11.34 -0.89
N GLU A 32 13.87 12.22 -1.89
CA GLU A 32 13.25 13.53 -1.78
C GLU A 32 11.73 13.45 -1.63
N TYR A 33 11.09 12.50 -2.34
CA TYR A 33 9.68 12.19 -2.15
C TYR A 33 9.39 11.69 -0.73
N TYR A 34 10.27 10.90 -0.12
CA TYR A 34 10.09 10.41 1.25
C TYR A 34 10.36 11.45 2.33
N LEU A 35 11.35 12.33 2.13
CA LEU A 35 11.62 13.45 3.04
C LEU A 35 10.45 14.45 3.06
N GLU A 36 9.78 14.64 1.93
CA GLU A 36 8.56 15.44 1.85
C GLU A 36 7.44 14.83 2.71
N HIS A 37 7.22 13.51 2.67
CA HIS A 37 6.22 12.87 3.54
C HIS A 37 6.53 13.03 5.03
N ALA A 38 7.80 12.90 5.43
CA ALA A 38 8.18 13.07 6.84
C ALA A 38 7.95 14.51 7.31
N GLN A 39 8.25 15.51 6.47
CA GLN A 39 7.97 16.92 6.75
C GLN A 39 6.47 17.23 6.71
N ASP A 40 5.70 16.57 5.84
CA ASP A 40 4.25 16.69 5.80
C ASP A 40 3.63 16.18 7.10
N VAL A 41 4.15 15.09 7.70
CA VAL A 41 3.68 14.57 9.00
C VAL A 41 3.92 15.59 10.13
N GLU A 42 5.09 16.21 10.21
CA GLU A 42 5.37 17.21 11.26
C GLU A 42 4.44 18.44 11.18
N ASN A 43 3.93 18.77 9.99
CA ASN A 43 3.05 19.92 9.76
C ASN A 43 1.60 19.50 9.48
N ALA A 44 1.25 18.23 9.65
CA ALA A 44 -0.07 17.72 9.33
C ALA A 44 -1.09 18.13 10.39
N ASP A 45 -2.26 18.57 9.93
CA ASP A 45 -3.40 18.85 10.81
C ASP A 45 -4.08 17.56 11.32
N ALA A 46 -3.82 16.42 10.67
CA ALA A 46 -4.35 15.11 11.04
C ALA A 46 -3.44 13.96 10.57
N THR A 47 -3.34 12.91 11.38
CA THR A 47 -2.55 11.71 11.07
C THR A 47 -3.30 10.43 11.40
N VAL A 48 -2.82 9.31 10.86
CA VAL A 48 -3.29 7.96 11.17
C VAL A 48 -2.10 7.02 11.32
N PHE A 49 -2.35 5.86 11.91
CA PHE A 49 -1.34 4.84 12.11
C PHE A 49 -1.67 3.59 11.32
N ILE A 50 -0.68 2.94 10.74
CA ILE A 50 -0.85 1.67 10.03
C ILE A 50 0.21 0.66 10.44
N SER A 51 -0.18 -0.61 10.49
CA SER A 51 0.73 -1.75 10.58
C SER A 51 0.25 -2.89 9.68
N VAL A 52 1.17 -3.76 9.27
CA VAL A 52 0.88 -4.94 8.44
C VAL A 52 1.55 -6.15 9.09
N LYS A 53 0.76 -7.18 9.39
CA LYS A 53 1.19 -8.38 10.13
C LYS A 53 0.75 -9.66 9.44
N CYS A 54 1.57 -10.68 9.55
CA CYS A 54 1.32 -12.05 9.10
C CYS A 54 1.64 -13.08 10.19
N GLU A 55 1.46 -12.70 11.46
CA GLU A 55 1.76 -13.53 12.63
C GLU A 55 1.09 -14.91 12.58
N THR A 56 -0.12 -15.03 12.02
CA THR A 56 -0.83 -16.31 11.91
C THR A 56 -0.08 -17.33 11.08
N ILE A 57 0.78 -16.92 10.14
CA ILE A 57 1.61 -17.83 9.34
C ILE A 57 2.60 -18.57 10.24
N LEU A 58 3.13 -17.92 11.29
CA LEU A 58 4.09 -18.54 12.20
C LEU A 58 3.49 -19.73 12.94
N GLU A 59 2.19 -19.67 13.21
CA GLU A 59 1.43 -20.72 13.88
C GLU A 59 0.93 -21.81 12.92
N ASN A 60 0.87 -21.51 11.61
CA ASN A 60 0.31 -22.37 10.56
C ASN A 60 1.31 -22.59 9.40
N ILE A 61 2.60 -22.66 9.73
CA ILE A 61 3.68 -22.68 8.73
C ILE A 61 3.64 -23.91 7.82
N GLU A 62 2.95 -24.97 8.26
CA GLU A 62 2.76 -26.21 7.51
C GLU A 62 1.76 -26.07 6.35
N ASP A 63 0.84 -25.12 6.44
CA ASP A 63 -0.16 -24.83 5.40
C ASP A 63 0.32 -23.75 4.42
N LEU A 64 1.44 -23.09 4.72
CA LEU A 64 2.04 -22.09 3.86
C LEU A 64 2.65 -22.74 2.60
N ASP A 65 2.49 -22.11 1.44
CA ASP A 65 3.29 -22.43 0.27
C ASP A 65 4.79 -22.36 0.63
N SER A 66 5.46 -23.52 0.56
CA SER A 66 6.87 -23.67 0.90
C SER A 66 7.82 -22.69 0.21
N SER A 67 7.46 -22.17 -0.96
CA SER A 67 8.25 -21.16 -1.69
C SER A 67 8.26 -19.78 -1.00
N LEU A 68 7.29 -19.50 -0.15
CA LEU A 68 7.13 -18.24 0.58
C LEU A 68 7.80 -18.26 1.97
N LEU A 69 8.18 -19.43 2.48
CA LEU A 69 8.87 -19.57 3.78
C LEU A 69 10.05 -18.60 3.97
N PRO A 70 10.93 -18.34 2.97
CA PRO A 70 12.04 -17.41 3.12
C PRO A 70 11.62 -15.94 3.31
N LEU A 71 10.37 -15.60 2.99
CA LEU A 71 9.83 -14.24 3.05
C LEU A 71 9.15 -13.93 4.39
N VAL A 72 8.90 -14.94 5.22
CA VAL A 72 8.18 -14.78 6.50
C VAL A 72 9.08 -14.06 7.52
N PRO A 73 8.68 -12.87 8.01
CA PRO A 73 9.39 -12.19 9.10
C PRO A 73 9.37 -13.05 10.37
N LYS A 74 10.47 -13.06 11.13
CA LYS A 74 10.60 -13.91 12.34
C LYS A 74 9.56 -13.62 13.41
N ASP A 75 9.12 -12.37 13.49
CA ASP A 75 8.11 -11.87 14.41
C ASP A 75 6.74 -11.69 13.75
N GLY A 76 6.59 -12.06 12.47
CA GLY A 76 5.34 -11.91 11.74
C GLY A 76 4.98 -10.46 11.42
N VAL A 77 5.90 -9.50 11.59
CA VAL A 77 5.64 -8.08 11.30
C VAL A 77 6.24 -7.70 9.96
N ILE A 78 5.39 -7.40 8.98
CA ILE A 78 5.80 -6.92 7.65
C ILE A 78 6.06 -5.42 7.68
N LEU A 79 5.18 -4.68 8.36
CA LEU A 79 5.30 -3.25 8.58
C LEU A 79 4.99 -2.95 10.05
N SER A 80 5.98 -2.46 10.79
CA SER A 80 5.77 -1.95 12.14
C SER A 80 4.82 -0.76 12.13
N ARG A 81 4.20 -0.44 13.28
CA ARG A 81 3.32 0.73 13.40
C ARG A 81 4.05 2.00 12.95
N GLU A 82 3.55 2.60 11.89
CA GLU A 82 4.04 3.86 11.31
C GLU A 82 2.92 4.88 11.23
N GLU A 83 3.30 6.16 11.27
CA GLU A 83 2.40 7.31 11.19
C GLU A 83 2.39 7.89 9.78
N TYR A 84 1.20 8.22 9.28
CA TYR A 84 1.00 8.81 7.96
C TYR A 84 0.05 10.00 8.05
N VAL A 85 0.28 11.02 7.22
CA VAL A 85 -0.65 12.14 7.06
C VAL A 85 -2.00 11.64 6.59
N LEU A 86 -3.05 12.12 7.25
CA LEU A 86 -4.42 11.91 6.83
C LEU A 86 -4.88 13.06 5.92
N ARG A 87 -5.16 12.75 4.65
CA ARG A 87 -5.67 13.74 3.70
C ARG A 87 -7.20 13.68 3.66
N GLU A 88 -7.83 14.79 3.29
CA GLU A 88 -9.29 14.84 3.17
C GLU A 88 -9.79 13.74 2.22
N GLY A 89 -10.67 12.89 2.73
CA GLY A 89 -11.27 11.79 1.97
C GLY A 89 -10.40 10.54 1.85
N ASP A 90 -9.22 10.47 2.46
CA ASP A 90 -8.40 9.26 2.50
C ASP A 90 -9.21 8.08 3.09
N SER A 91 -9.09 6.94 2.43
CA SER A 91 -9.63 5.66 2.89
C SER A 91 -8.53 4.77 3.49
N VAL A 92 -8.93 3.69 4.16
CA VAL A 92 -7.99 2.65 4.62
C VAL A 92 -7.12 2.13 3.47
N PHE A 93 -7.71 1.94 2.29
CA PHE A 93 -7.00 1.50 1.11
C PHE A 93 -5.96 2.53 0.63
N ASP A 94 -6.29 3.83 0.66
CA ASP A 94 -5.35 4.89 0.26
C ASP A 94 -4.11 4.92 1.17
N ILE A 95 -4.32 4.75 2.48
CA ILE A 95 -3.22 4.65 3.46
C ILE A 95 -2.38 3.39 3.22
N LEU A 96 -3.00 2.24 2.94
CA LEU A 96 -2.25 1.02 2.61
C LEU A 96 -1.40 1.20 1.34
N VAL A 97 -1.97 1.76 0.27
CA VAL A 97 -1.23 2.03 -0.99
C VAL A 97 -0.03 2.93 -0.72
N ARG A 98 -0.21 3.98 0.08
CA ARG A 98 0.85 4.91 0.46
C ARG A 98 1.94 4.20 1.26
N ALA A 99 1.55 3.48 2.30
CA ALA A 99 2.49 2.75 3.16
C ALA A 99 3.29 1.69 2.40
N ALA A 100 2.63 0.94 1.51
CA ALA A 100 3.28 -0.07 0.68
C ALA A 100 4.30 0.55 -0.29
N LYS A 101 3.94 1.66 -0.96
CA LYS A 101 4.86 2.40 -1.84
C LYS A 101 6.04 3.01 -1.07
N THR A 102 5.79 3.54 0.12
CA THR A 102 6.83 4.13 0.98
C THR A 102 7.84 3.09 1.42
N ASN A 103 7.35 1.94 1.88
CA ASN A 103 8.19 0.87 2.40
C ASN A 103 8.67 -0.13 1.33
N LYS A 104 8.39 0.15 0.04
CA LYS A 104 8.72 -0.74 -1.09
C LYS A 104 8.18 -2.16 -0.89
N ILE A 105 7.03 -2.27 -0.26
CA ILE A 105 6.30 -3.52 -0.04
C ILE A 105 5.46 -3.79 -1.29
N GLN A 106 5.62 -4.98 -1.88
CA GLN A 106 4.75 -5.41 -2.97
C GLN A 106 3.30 -5.49 -2.47
N MET A 107 2.36 -4.98 -3.27
CA MET A 107 0.94 -5.06 -2.97
C MET A 107 0.16 -5.22 -4.28
N GLU A 108 -0.82 -6.11 -4.25
CA GLU A 108 -1.73 -6.40 -5.36
C GLU A 108 -3.18 -6.32 -4.89
N TYR A 109 -4.02 -5.81 -5.77
CA TYR A 109 -5.45 -5.65 -5.54
C TYR A 109 -6.19 -5.72 -6.87
N SER A 110 -7.47 -6.10 -6.80
CA SER A 110 -8.42 -6.00 -7.90
C SER A 110 -9.61 -5.12 -7.55
N GLY A 111 -10.49 -4.88 -8.52
CA GLY A 111 -11.65 -4.01 -8.35
C GLY A 111 -11.33 -2.53 -8.52
N SER A 112 -12.24 -1.68 -8.05
CA SER A 112 -12.12 -0.22 -8.19
C SER A 112 -11.44 0.39 -6.96
N PRO A 113 -10.30 1.10 -7.10
CA PRO A 113 -9.60 1.75 -5.99
C PRO A 113 -10.48 2.62 -5.09
N SER A 114 -11.50 3.25 -5.67
CA SER A 114 -12.36 4.23 -4.99
C SER A 114 -13.61 3.64 -4.33
N SER A 115 -13.92 2.37 -4.52
CA SER A 115 -15.20 1.81 -4.05
C SER A 115 -15.19 0.32 -3.71
N SER A 116 -14.36 -0.47 -4.36
CA SER A 116 -14.44 -1.94 -4.28
C SER A 116 -13.08 -2.62 -4.35
N ALA A 117 -12.01 -1.96 -3.90
CA ALA A 117 -10.70 -2.60 -3.91
C ALA A 117 -10.71 -3.82 -2.99
N TYR A 118 -10.28 -4.94 -3.55
CA TYR A 118 -10.02 -6.18 -2.84
C TYR A 118 -8.52 -6.41 -2.84
N VAL A 119 -7.90 -6.42 -1.65
CA VAL A 119 -6.45 -6.60 -1.51
C VAL A 119 -6.15 -8.09 -1.55
N GLU A 120 -5.54 -8.51 -2.66
CA GLU A 120 -5.23 -9.91 -2.97
C GLU A 120 -3.93 -10.34 -2.32
N GLY A 121 -2.96 -9.44 -2.21
CA GLY A 121 -1.66 -9.76 -1.64
C GLY A 121 -0.89 -8.55 -1.11
N ILE A 122 -0.14 -8.78 -0.03
CA ILE A 122 0.82 -7.83 0.53
C ILE A 122 2.10 -8.61 0.87
N ALA A 123 3.26 -8.09 0.50
CA ALA A 123 4.57 -8.72 0.71
C ALA A 123 4.64 -10.17 0.19
N HIS A 124 4.01 -10.43 -0.97
CA HIS A 124 3.93 -11.76 -1.62
C HIS A 124 3.11 -12.83 -0.88
N PHE A 125 2.49 -12.51 0.27
CA PHE A 125 1.48 -13.39 0.85
C PHE A 125 0.15 -13.03 0.22
N TYR A 126 -0.37 -13.93 -0.60
CA TYR A 126 -1.66 -13.76 -1.29
C TYR A 126 -2.77 -14.44 -0.53
N GLU A 127 -4.02 -14.11 -0.86
CA GLU A 127 -5.12 -15.04 -0.62
C GLU A 127 -4.72 -16.46 -1.05
N PHE A 128 -5.13 -17.43 -0.23
CA PHE A 128 -4.83 -18.85 -0.43
C PHE A 128 -3.37 -19.29 -0.20
N SER A 129 -2.43 -18.38 0.09
CA SER A 129 -1.03 -18.77 0.35
C SER A 129 -0.82 -19.63 1.60
N CYS A 130 -1.78 -19.62 2.54
CA CYS A 130 -1.80 -20.45 3.76
C CYS A 130 -3.10 -21.29 3.81
N GLY A 131 -3.51 -21.86 2.67
CA GLY A 131 -4.73 -22.67 2.53
C GLY A 131 -5.95 -21.90 2.00
N GLU A 132 -6.99 -22.59 1.53
CA GLU A 132 -8.14 -22.00 0.80
C GLU A 132 -8.95 -20.93 1.55
N LEU A 133 -8.77 -20.82 2.87
CA LEU A 133 -9.45 -19.86 3.73
C LEU A 133 -8.53 -18.71 4.16
N SER A 134 -7.31 -18.66 3.64
CA SER A 134 -6.34 -17.63 4.01
C SER A 134 -6.46 -16.37 3.17
N GLY A 135 -6.17 -15.21 3.77
CA GLY A 135 -6.25 -13.93 3.08
C GLY A 135 -6.03 -12.72 3.99
N TRP A 136 -6.17 -11.54 3.42
CA TRP A 136 -5.99 -10.26 4.12
C TRP A 136 -7.29 -9.72 4.68
N THR A 137 -7.25 -9.30 5.94
CA THR A 137 -8.31 -8.51 6.57
C THR A 137 -7.72 -7.24 7.18
N TYR A 138 -8.57 -6.27 7.49
CA TYR A 138 -8.16 -5.04 8.15
C TYR A 138 -9.04 -4.71 9.35
N LEU A 139 -8.43 -4.08 10.35
CA LEU A 139 -9.08 -3.51 11.51
C LEU A 139 -8.88 -2.00 11.53
N VAL A 140 -9.85 -1.27 12.08
CA VAL A 140 -9.70 0.13 12.46
C VAL A 140 -10.02 0.25 13.95
N ASN A 141 -9.07 0.76 14.72
CA ASN A 141 -9.14 0.87 16.19
C ASN A 141 -9.52 -0.47 16.87
N GLY A 142 -8.92 -1.57 16.39
CA GLY A 142 -9.13 -2.92 16.90
C GLY A 142 -10.48 -3.56 16.53
N LYS A 143 -11.25 -2.97 15.61
CA LYS A 143 -12.54 -3.51 15.16
C LYS A 143 -12.51 -3.80 13.67
N SER A 144 -13.11 -4.93 13.26
CA SER A 144 -13.28 -5.30 11.85
C SER A 144 -14.49 -4.55 11.28
N PRO A 145 -14.31 -3.60 10.35
CA PRO A 145 -15.44 -2.90 9.76
C PRO A 145 -16.19 -3.78 8.76
N SER A 146 -17.47 -3.51 8.54
CA SER A 146 -18.28 -4.19 7.52
C SER A 146 -18.16 -3.55 6.12
N LEU A 147 -17.28 -2.55 5.97
CA LEU A 147 -17.06 -1.80 4.73
C LEU A 147 -15.81 -2.33 4.02
N SER A 148 -15.75 -2.15 2.69
CA SER A 148 -14.48 -2.29 1.96
C SER A 148 -13.48 -1.22 2.44
N SER A 149 -12.20 -1.56 2.44
CA SER A 149 -11.12 -0.63 2.79
C SER A 149 -11.11 0.65 1.94
N SER A 150 -11.62 0.61 0.71
CA SER A 150 -11.77 1.81 -0.14
C SER A 150 -12.94 2.72 0.26
N ALA A 151 -13.95 2.16 0.93
CA ALA A 151 -15.15 2.88 1.33
C ALA A 151 -15.05 3.42 2.76
N TYR A 152 -14.18 2.84 3.61
CA TYR A 152 -13.99 3.29 4.98
C TYR A 152 -13.23 4.62 5.00
N LYS A 153 -13.89 5.70 5.42
CA LYS A 153 -13.27 7.02 5.61
C LYS A 153 -12.66 7.14 6.99
N LEU A 154 -11.41 7.56 7.02
CA LEU A 154 -10.61 7.66 8.25
C LEU A 154 -10.84 8.97 8.96
N SER A 155 -10.61 8.94 10.27
CA SER A 155 -10.55 10.11 11.15
C SER A 155 -9.15 10.25 11.74
N ASP A 156 -8.84 11.46 12.18
CA ASP A 156 -7.58 11.75 12.87
C ASP A 156 -7.34 10.80 14.05
N GLY A 157 -6.13 10.27 14.15
CA GLY A 157 -5.69 9.31 15.16
C GLY A 157 -6.12 7.86 14.93
N ASP A 158 -6.86 7.54 13.86
CA ASP A 158 -7.29 6.16 13.58
C ASP A 158 -6.09 5.20 13.46
N VAL A 159 -6.26 3.99 14.00
CA VAL A 159 -5.26 2.92 13.97
C VAL A 159 -5.72 1.82 13.04
N ILE A 160 -4.99 1.62 11.95
CA ILE A 160 -5.23 0.61 10.93
C ILE A 160 -4.30 -0.58 11.17
N GLU A 161 -4.86 -1.78 11.17
CA GLU A 161 -4.08 -3.02 11.21
C GLU A 161 -4.50 -3.91 10.05
N TRP A 162 -3.57 -4.19 9.14
CA TRP A 162 -3.74 -5.24 8.14
C TRP A 162 -3.17 -6.55 8.68
N ILE A 163 -3.99 -7.58 8.65
CA ILE A 163 -3.69 -8.88 9.22
C ILE A 163 -3.89 -9.93 8.15
N TYR A 164 -2.83 -10.68 7.85
CA TYR A 164 -2.95 -11.91 7.11
C TYR A 164 -3.49 -12.97 8.07
N THR A 165 -4.51 -13.71 7.64
CA THR A 165 -5.07 -14.83 8.40
C THR A 165 -4.93 -16.11 7.59
N CYS A 166 -4.59 -17.22 8.26
CA CYS A 166 -4.61 -18.56 7.68
C CYS A 166 -6.01 -19.22 7.80
N GLU A 167 -6.91 -18.63 8.60
CA GLU A 167 -8.29 -19.10 8.76
C GLU A 167 -9.29 -17.97 8.49
N VAL A 168 -10.46 -18.28 7.93
CA VAL A 168 -11.59 -17.35 8.05
C VAL A 168 -12.12 -17.48 9.47
N SER A 169 -11.90 -16.48 10.33
CA SER A 169 -12.57 -16.40 11.62
C SER A 169 -14.09 -16.57 11.41
N ARG A 170 -14.66 -17.62 12.01
CA ARG A 170 -16.10 -17.99 11.93
C ARG A 170 -17.05 -16.82 12.19
N ASP A 171 -16.59 -15.82 12.94
CA ASP A 171 -17.32 -14.60 13.26
C ASP A 171 -17.55 -13.69 12.05
N ILE A 172 -16.68 -13.72 11.03
CA ILE A 172 -16.84 -12.97 9.78
C ILE A 172 -17.91 -13.62 8.88
N LEU A 173 -18.07 -14.95 8.95
CA LEU A 173 -19.10 -15.68 8.22
C LEU A 173 -20.51 -15.55 8.85
N GLN A 174 -20.60 -15.36 10.17
CA GLN A 174 -21.90 -15.16 10.82
C GLN A 174 -22.47 -13.74 10.67
N GLY A 175 -21.63 -12.73 10.38
CA GLY A 175 -22.07 -11.36 10.12
C GLY A 175 -22.86 -11.18 8.81
N GLY A 176 -22.87 -12.19 7.91
CA GLY A 176 -23.60 -12.18 6.65
C GLY A 176 -24.89 -13.03 6.63
N ALA A 177 -25.21 -13.74 7.71
CA ALA A 177 -26.34 -14.68 7.77
C ALA A 177 -27.42 -14.27 8.79
N ALA A 178 -27.56 -12.97 9.06
CA ALA A 178 -28.75 -12.42 9.70
C ALA A 178 -29.41 -11.47 8.70
N ASN A 179 -30.33 -12.02 7.90
CA ASN A 179 -31.54 -11.40 7.32
C ASN A 179 -32.09 -12.30 6.20
N GLU A 180 -32.84 -13.34 6.58
CA GLU A 180 -34.12 -13.78 5.99
C GLU A 180 -34.68 -15.01 6.74
#